data_AF-Q6TP12-F1
#
_entry.id   AF-Q6TP12-F1
#
_cell.length_a   1.000
_cell.length_b   1.000
_cell.length_c   1.000
_cell.angle_alpha   90.00
_cell.angle_beta   90.00
_cell.angle_gamma   90.00
#
_symmetry.space_group_name_H-M   'P 1'
#
loop_
_entity.id
_entity.type
_entity.pdbx_description
1 polymer ?
#
loop_
_entity_poly.entity_id
_entity_poly.type
_entity_poly.pdbx_seq_one_letter_code
_entity_poly.pdbx_strand_id
1 'polypeptide(L)'
;MKNIVADMPDYKKKVAKKLTSFDLTSIAYHMDAQLTCPEYFPLLLLHRLDLWLQKLKDDKTLRDSLKSPDEVQSIFNNVEKDDALEILSKEVSDLAASVYRDLYPYDREKDISKLAYKFIYV
;
A
#
# COMPACT_ATOMS: atom_id res chain seq x y z
N MET A 1 -3.01 -3.12 -5.36
CA MET A 1 -4.09 -2.73 -4.41
C MET A 1 -5.44 -3.37 -4.71
N LYS A 2 -6.05 -3.17 -5.89
CA LYS A 2 -7.39 -3.75 -6.19
C LYS A 2 -7.46 -5.26 -6.01
N ASN A 3 -6.43 -5.99 -6.49
CA ASN A 3 -6.34 -7.45 -6.30
C ASN A 3 -6.22 -7.81 -4.82
N ILE A 4 -5.37 -7.10 -4.06
CA ILE A 4 -5.23 -7.31 -2.61
C ILE A 4 -6.60 -7.23 -1.93
N VAL A 5 -7.39 -6.17 -2.19
CA VAL A 5 -8.75 -6.02 -1.64
C VAL A 5 -9.72 -7.12 -2.11
N ALA A 6 -9.58 -7.59 -3.36
CA ALA A 6 -10.42 -8.64 -3.89
C ALA A 6 -10.16 -10.00 -3.22
N ASP A 7 -8.91 -10.28 -2.86
CA ASP A 7 -8.46 -11.56 -2.31
C ASP A 7 -8.53 -11.63 -0.77
N MET A 8 -8.88 -10.53 -0.10
CA MET A 8 -9.08 -10.51 1.35
C MET A 8 -10.26 -11.42 1.78
N PRO A 9 -10.19 -12.04 2.98
CA PRO A 9 -11.34 -12.69 3.61
C PRO A 9 -12.54 -11.75 3.74
N ASP A 10 -13.76 -12.30 3.64
CA ASP A 10 -15.00 -11.50 3.56
C ASP A 10 -15.17 -10.44 4.65
N TYR A 11 -14.76 -10.73 5.88
CA TYR A 11 -14.87 -9.79 7.00
C TYR A 11 -13.96 -8.56 6.82
N LYS A 12 -12.73 -8.73 6.31
CA LYS A 12 -11.81 -7.62 5.99
C LYS A 12 -12.26 -6.91 4.72
N LYS A 13 -12.64 -7.67 3.70
CA LYS A 13 -13.08 -7.17 2.39
C LYS A 13 -14.25 -6.22 2.49
N LYS A 14 -15.23 -6.49 3.36
CA LYS A 14 -16.38 -5.60 3.61
C LYS A 14 -15.96 -4.20 4.07
N VAL A 15 -14.93 -4.11 4.93
CA VAL A 15 -14.39 -2.84 5.43
C VAL A 15 -13.47 -2.21 4.39
N ALA A 16 -12.54 -2.98 3.81
CA ALA A 16 -11.61 -2.48 2.80
C ALA A 16 -12.31 -1.90 1.56
N LYS A 17 -13.48 -2.43 1.18
CA LYS A 17 -14.30 -1.91 0.07
C LYS A 17 -14.86 -0.49 0.29
N LYS A 18 -14.77 0.06 1.50
CA LYS A 18 -15.09 1.47 1.77
C LYS A 18 -14.10 2.42 1.07
N LEU A 19 -12.89 1.94 0.80
CA LEU A 19 -12.01 2.52 -0.22
C LEU A 19 -12.44 1.99 -1.59
N THR A 20 -13.10 2.85 -2.35
CA THR A 20 -13.54 2.53 -3.70
C THR A 20 -12.34 2.37 -4.64
N SER A 21 -12.58 1.80 -5.83
CA SER A 21 -11.55 1.77 -6.88
C SER A 21 -11.01 3.16 -7.21
N PHE A 22 -11.83 4.20 -7.09
CA PHE A 22 -11.43 5.58 -7.30
C PHE A 22 -10.54 6.09 -6.17
N ASP A 23 -10.90 5.81 -4.90
CA ASP A 23 -10.08 6.16 -3.75
C ASP A 23 -8.71 5.48 -3.82
N LEU A 24 -8.66 4.18 -4.16
CA LEU A 24 -7.40 3.44 -4.32
C LEU A 24 -6.51 4.01 -5.42
N THR A 25 -7.09 4.40 -6.55
CA THR A 25 -6.33 5.08 -7.63
C THR A 25 -5.84 6.44 -7.16
N SER A 26 -6.65 7.18 -6.42
CA SER A 26 -6.29 8.50 -5.87
C SER A 26 -5.16 8.40 -4.84
N ILE A 27 -5.17 7.37 -3.98
CA ILE A 27 -4.08 7.08 -3.04
C ILE A 27 -2.78 6.76 -3.78
N ALA A 28 -2.85 5.94 -4.84
CA ALA A 28 -1.70 5.66 -5.69
C ALA A 28 -1.20 6.92 -6.40
N TYR A 29 -2.10 7.75 -6.92
CA TYR A 29 -1.78 8.97 -7.65
C TYR A 29 -0.85 9.89 -6.83
N HIS A 30 -1.11 10.02 -5.52
CA HIS A 30 -0.28 10.82 -4.61
C HIS A 30 1.08 10.19 -4.24
N MET A 31 1.41 8.99 -4.72
CA MET A 31 2.76 8.44 -4.62
C MET A 31 3.73 9.12 -5.61
N ASP A 32 3.22 9.83 -6.62
CA ASP A 32 3.99 10.63 -7.59
C ASP A 32 5.22 9.86 -8.15
N ALA A 33 6.43 10.40 -8.02
CA ALA A 33 7.67 9.77 -8.51
C ALA A 33 7.95 8.38 -7.90
N GLN A 34 7.32 8.02 -6.77
CA GLN A 34 7.46 6.70 -6.16
C GLN A 34 6.76 5.60 -6.96
N LEU A 35 5.80 5.94 -7.83
CA LEU A 35 5.19 4.98 -8.76
C LEU A 35 6.16 4.51 -9.83
N THR A 36 7.11 5.36 -10.23
CA THR A 36 8.10 5.03 -11.26
C THR A 36 9.13 4.06 -10.70
N CYS A 37 9.07 2.81 -11.15
CA CYS A 37 10.00 1.76 -10.77
C CYS A 37 10.76 1.25 -11.99
N PRO A 38 12.08 0.98 -11.88
CA PRO A 38 12.81 0.30 -12.96
C PRO A 38 12.23 -1.09 -13.21
N GLU A 39 12.24 -1.50 -14.48
CA GLU A 39 11.61 -2.75 -14.96
C GLU A 39 12.04 -3.99 -14.16
N TYR A 40 13.32 -4.08 -13.81
CA TYR A 40 13.90 -5.23 -13.10
C TYR A 40 13.74 -5.19 -11.56
N PHE A 41 13.06 -4.19 -11.01
CA PHE A 41 12.85 -4.03 -9.57
C PHE A 41 11.37 -3.90 -9.22
N PRO A 42 10.50 -4.85 -9.61
CA PRO A 42 9.07 -4.74 -9.35
C PRO A 42 8.73 -4.76 -7.85
N LEU A 43 9.58 -5.39 -7.01
CA LEU A 43 9.40 -5.40 -5.55
C LEU A 43 9.68 -4.05 -4.87
N LEU A 44 10.34 -3.13 -5.57
CA LEU A 44 10.48 -1.74 -5.12
C LEU A 44 9.11 -1.07 -4.98
N LEU A 45 8.18 -1.34 -5.91
CA LEU A 45 6.85 -0.76 -5.85
C LEU A 45 6.07 -1.26 -4.64
N LEU A 46 6.21 -2.55 -4.31
CA LEU A 46 5.60 -3.13 -3.11
C LEU A 46 6.14 -2.47 -1.83
N HIS A 47 7.47 -2.31 -1.73
CA HIS A 47 8.10 -1.66 -0.60
C HIS A 47 7.68 -0.18 -0.46
N ARG A 48 7.65 0.58 -1.56
CA ARG A 48 7.20 1.97 -1.57
C ARG A 48 5.74 2.11 -1.21
N LEU A 49 4.88 1.20 -1.68
CA LEU A 49 3.47 1.19 -1.31
C LEU A 49 3.28 0.93 0.18
N ASP A 50 4.03 -0.01 0.77
CA ASP A 50 4.00 -0.29 2.21
C ASP A 50 4.36 0.97 3.02
N LEU A 51 5.50 1.60 2.70
CA LEU A 51 5.94 2.84 3.34
C LEU A 51 4.93 3.99 3.17
N TRP A 52 4.34 4.11 1.98
CA TRP A 52 3.34 5.15 1.70
C TRP A 52 2.09 4.98 2.56
N LEU A 53 1.55 3.76 2.64
CA LEU A 53 0.36 3.48 3.44
C LEU A 53 0.63 3.61 4.94
N GLN A 54 1.81 3.22 5.42
CA GLN A 54 2.23 3.46 6.81
C GLN A 54 2.31 4.97 7.10
N LYS A 55 2.91 5.76 6.20
CA LYS A 55 2.97 7.21 6.34
C LYS A 55 1.57 7.85 6.42
N LEU A 56 0.63 7.42 5.59
CA LEU A 56 -0.75 7.89 5.65
C LEU A 56 -1.48 7.50 6.94
N LYS A 57 -1.10 6.39 7.56
CA LYS A 57 -1.65 6.00 8.88
C LYS A 57 -1.10 6.86 10.01
N ASP A 58 0.22 7.09 10.00
CA ASP A 58 0.91 7.74 11.09
C ASP A 58 0.74 9.27 11.05
N ASP A 59 0.63 9.84 9.85
CA ASP A 59 0.46 11.28 9.64
C ASP A 59 -0.97 11.61 9.20
N LYS A 60 -1.81 11.90 10.20
CA LYS A 60 -3.19 12.34 9.97
C LYS A 60 -3.28 13.63 9.16
N THR A 61 -2.36 14.58 9.36
CA THR A 61 -2.38 15.86 8.63
C THR A 61 -2.12 15.63 7.15
N LEU A 62 -1.16 14.77 6.81
CA LEU A 62 -0.95 14.34 5.44
C LEU A 62 -2.21 13.66 4.91
N ARG A 63 -2.72 12.65 5.61
CA ARG A 63 -3.90 11.87 5.16
C ARG A 63 -5.11 12.75 4.87
N ASP A 64 -5.42 13.69 5.75
CA ASP A 64 -6.58 14.57 5.61
C ASP A 64 -6.37 15.60 4.48
N SER A 65 -5.11 15.88 4.09
CA SER A 65 -4.77 16.75 2.96
C SER A 65 -4.95 16.10 1.58
N LEU A 66 -5.00 14.76 1.51
CA LEU A 66 -5.14 14.04 0.24
C LEU A 66 -6.51 14.25 -0.39
N LYS A 67 -6.51 14.68 -1.65
CA LYS A 67 -7.71 14.85 -2.48
C LYS A 67 -7.73 13.89 -3.67
N SER A 68 -8.88 13.71 -4.29
CA SER A 68 -8.97 13.05 -5.58
C SER A 68 -8.15 13.81 -6.65
N PRO A 69 -7.75 13.15 -7.76
CA PRO A 69 -6.98 13.79 -8.83
C PRO A 69 -7.65 15.00 -9.50
N ASP A 70 -8.98 15.12 -9.37
CA ASP A 70 -9.76 16.29 -9.81
C ASP A 70 -9.83 17.40 -8.74
N GLU A 71 -9.19 17.21 -7.59
CA GLU A 71 -9.14 18.10 -6.42
C GLU A 71 -10.49 18.41 -5.76
N VAL A 72 -11.57 17.70 -6.13
CA VAL A 72 -12.93 18.00 -5.66
C VAL A 72 -13.21 17.36 -4.30
N GLN A 73 -12.78 16.12 -4.09
CA GLN A 73 -13.19 15.33 -2.92
C GLN A 73 -11.98 14.91 -2.09
N SER A 74 -12.07 15.07 -0.77
CA SER A 74 -11.08 14.46 0.14
C SER A 74 -11.21 12.93 0.08
N ILE A 75 -10.07 12.25 -0.06
CA ILE A 75 -10.05 10.78 -0.14
C ILE A 75 -10.54 10.21 1.19
N PHE A 76 -10.05 10.72 2.32
CA PHE A 76 -10.38 10.25 3.67
C PHE A 76 -11.43 11.16 4.31
N ASN A 77 -12.68 11.01 3.87
CA ASN A 77 -13.79 11.88 4.29
C ASN A 77 -14.66 11.30 5.41
N ASN A 78 -14.39 10.09 5.88
CA ASN A 78 -15.12 9.46 6.98
C ASN A 78 -14.25 8.43 7.72
N VAL A 79 -14.70 8.02 8.91
CA VAL A 79 -13.99 7.04 9.77
C VAL A 79 -13.91 5.66 9.12
N GLU A 80 -14.91 5.27 8.33
CA GLU A 80 -14.92 3.96 7.67
C GLU A 80 -13.75 3.81 6.66
N LYS A 81 -13.30 4.90 6.06
CA LYS A 81 -12.14 4.92 5.16
C LYS A 81 -10.81 4.89 5.91
N ASP A 82 -10.76 5.42 7.14
CA ASP A 82 -9.61 5.26 8.02
C ASP A 82 -9.45 3.79 8.44
N ASP A 83 -10.55 3.12 8.82
CA ASP A 83 -10.55 1.69 9.12
C ASP A 83 -10.16 0.84 7.91
N ALA A 84 -10.61 1.23 6.72
CA ALA A 84 -10.24 0.58 5.48
C ALA A 84 -8.75 0.76 5.14
N LEU A 85 -8.17 1.94 5.42
CA LEU A 85 -6.73 2.20 5.28
C LEU A 85 -5.92 1.33 6.23
N GLU A 86 -6.36 1.19 7.48
CA GLU A 86 -5.72 0.34 8.48
C GLU A 86 -5.61 -1.11 8.00
N ILE A 87 -6.72 -1.66 7.50
CA ILE A 87 -6.77 -3.02 6.96
C ILE A 87 -5.90 -3.15 5.70
N LEU A 88 -6.01 -2.20 4.77
CA LEU A 88 -5.24 -2.24 3.52
C LEU A 88 -3.74 -2.16 3.78
N SER A 89 -3.31 -1.25 4.65
CA SER A 89 -1.91 -1.11 5.04
C SER A 89 -1.39 -2.40 5.65
N LYS A 90 -2.14 -2.99 6.59
CA LYS A 90 -1.75 -4.25 7.22
C LYS A 90 -1.57 -5.38 6.21
N GLU A 91 -2.49 -5.52 5.26
CA GLU A 91 -2.41 -6.56 4.23
C GLU A 91 -1.22 -6.35 3.29
N VAL A 92 -0.89 -5.10 2.96
CA VAL A 92 0.32 -4.77 2.19
C VAL A 92 1.60 -5.06 2.98
N SER A 93 1.65 -4.71 4.27
CA SER A 93 2.79 -5.01 5.15
C SER A 93 2.98 -6.51 5.35
N ASP A 94 1.88 -7.26 5.51
CA ASP A 94 1.90 -8.72 5.65
C ASP A 94 2.37 -9.38 4.35
N LEU A 95 1.92 -8.88 3.19
CA LEU A 95 2.41 -9.32 1.87
C LEU A 95 3.91 -9.05 1.70
N ALA A 96 4.37 -7.82 1.98
CA ALA A 96 5.79 -7.47 1.92
C ALA A 96 6.63 -8.34 2.86
N ALA A 97 6.14 -8.60 4.08
CA ALA A 97 6.80 -9.49 5.03
C ALA A 97 6.85 -10.95 4.54
N SER A 98 5.79 -11.44 3.89
CA SER A 98 5.77 -12.80 3.34
C SER A 98 6.76 -12.94 2.20
N VAL A 99 6.72 -12.03 1.22
CA VAL A 99 7.66 -12.02 0.09
C VAL A 99 9.11 -11.93 0.56
N TYR A 100 9.38 -11.12 1.59
CA TYR A 100 10.70 -11.04 2.20
C TYR A 100 11.15 -12.39 2.78
N ARG A 101 10.31 -13.06 3.57
CA ARG A 101 10.66 -14.36 4.17
C ARG A 101 10.91 -15.43 3.12
N ASP A 102 10.15 -15.41 2.03
CA ASP A 102 10.30 -16.38 0.94
C ASP A 102 11.62 -16.17 0.19
N LEU A 103 12.04 -14.91 0.01
CA LEU A 103 13.29 -14.57 -0.68
C LEU A 103 14.54 -14.71 0.20
N TYR A 104 14.40 -14.47 1.51
CA TYR A 104 15.52 -14.45 2.46
C TYR A 104 15.23 -15.32 3.70
N PRO A 105 15.03 -16.64 3.53
CA PRO A 105 14.62 -17.52 4.63
C PRO A 105 15.69 -17.70 5.73
N TYR A 106 16.95 -17.36 5.43
CA TYR A 106 18.09 -17.52 6.34
C TYR A 106 18.52 -16.21 7.01
N ASP A 107 17.84 -15.09 6.72
CA ASP A 107 18.15 -13.82 7.39
C ASP A 107 17.76 -13.89 8.86
N ARG A 108 18.71 -13.55 9.74
CA ARG A 108 18.51 -13.58 11.19
C ARG A 108 17.60 -12.46 11.69
N GLU A 109 17.63 -11.33 11.00
CA GLU A 109 16.84 -10.14 11.30
C GLU A 109 15.98 -9.77 10.09
N LYS A 110 14.77 -9.28 10.34
CA LYS A 110 13.84 -8.89 9.29
C LYS A 110 14.22 -7.51 8.75
N ASP A 111 14.62 -7.44 7.49
CA ASP A 111 14.95 -6.22 6.77
C ASP A 111 14.18 -6.11 5.44
N ILE A 112 12.94 -5.60 5.52
CA ILE A 112 12.07 -5.45 4.33
C ILE A 112 12.71 -4.53 3.28
N SER A 113 13.64 -3.64 3.65
CA SER A 113 14.29 -2.73 2.70
C SER A 113 15.07 -3.48 1.61
N LYS A 114 15.48 -4.73 1.86
CA LYS A 114 16.10 -5.62 0.84
C LYS A 114 15.20 -5.90 -0.36
N LEU A 115 13.88 -5.73 -0.24
CA LEU A 115 12.96 -5.82 -1.38
C LEU A 115 13.20 -4.70 -2.40
N ALA A 116 13.64 -3.52 -1.96
CA ALA A 116 13.90 -2.37 -2.83
C ALA A 116 15.05 -2.62 -3.82
N TYR A 117 15.99 -3.49 -3.45
CA TYR A 117 17.20 -3.79 -4.22
C TYR A 117 17.15 -5.18 -4.87
N LYS A 118 16.01 -5.88 -4.80
CA LYS A 118 15.89 -7.20 -5.38
C LYS A 118 15.70 -7.10 -6.90
N PHE A 119 16.75 -7.47 -7.62
CA PHE A 119 16.70 -7.66 -9.07
C PHE A 119 15.92 -8.93 -9.41
N ILE A 120 14.98 -8.82 -10.35
CA ILE A 120 14.17 -9.93 -10.89
C ILE A 120 14.27 -9.92 -12.40
N TYR A 121 14.64 -11.07 -12.98
CA TYR A 121 14.52 -11.31 -14.41
C TYR A 121 13.05 -11.62 -14.72
N VAL A 122 12.44 -10.79 -15.57
CA VAL A 122 11.08 -10.98 -16.09
C VAL A 122 11.15 -11.64 -17.45
#